data_AF-A0A2P6GID8-F1
#
_entry.id   AF-A0A2P6GID8-F1
#
_cell.length_a   1.000
_cell.length_b   1.000
_cell.length_c   1.000
_cell.angle_alpha   90.00
_cell.angle_beta   90.00
_cell.angle_gamma   90.00
#
_symmetry.space_group_name_H-M   'P 1'
#
loop_
_entity.id
_entity.type
_entity.pdbx_description
1 polymer ?
#
loop_
_entity_poly.entity_id
_entity_poly.type
_entity_poly.pdbx_seq_one_letter_code
_entity_poly.pdbx_strand_id
1 'polypeptide(L)'
;NSDAELTRMRRCAEKILEMLNLPYRTVILCTGDMGFSAKKTYDIEVWLPGQNKYREISSCSNCGDFQARRMSARYKESAKSKPRLVNTLNGSGLAVGRCLIAILENYQEIDGSLIIPKALIKYMGGYTNISAQGKLVK
;
A
#
# COMPACT_ATOMS: atom_id res chain seq x y z
N ASN A 1 5.75 20.12 -3.30
CA ASN A 1 4.39 20.34 -2.74
C ASN A 1 3.85 19.00 -2.23
N SER A 2 3.11 18.96 -1.11
CA SER A 2 2.57 17.72 -0.50
C SER A 2 1.61 16.94 -1.40
N ASP A 3 0.88 17.61 -2.30
CA ASP A 3 -0.04 16.89 -3.20
C ASP A 3 0.70 16.08 -4.28
N ALA A 4 1.86 16.59 -4.73
CA ALA A 4 2.76 15.83 -5.60
C ALA A 4 3.37 14.64 -4.85
N GLU A 5 3.70 14.83 -3.57
CA GLU A 5 4.23 13.76 -2.73
C GLU A 5 3.18 12.68 -2.45
N LEU A 6 1.91 13.04 -2.23
CA LEU A 6 0.82 12.07 -2.13
C LEU A 6 0.71 11.21 -3.40
N THR A 7 0.81 11.86 -4.57
CA THR A 7 0.79 11.16 -5.86
C THR A 7 1.97 10.18 -5.99
N ARG A 8 3.17 10.60 -5.58
CA ARG A 8 4.37 9.76 -5.57
C ARG A 8 4.24 8.58 -4.61
N MET A 9 3.80 8.82 -3.37
CA MET A 9 3.62 7.81 -2.33
C MET A 9 2.57 6.75 -2.72
N ARG A 10 1.43 7.18 -3.28
CA ARG A 10 0.43 6.28 -3.86
C ARG A 10 1.05 5.40 -4.94
N ARG A 11 1.82 5.98 -5.88
CA ARG A 11 2.51 5.21 -6.93
C ARG A 11 3.50 4.20 -6.36
N CYS A 12 4.20 4.51 -5.27
CA CYS A 12 5.08 3.54 -4.62
C CYS A 12 4.30 2.32 -4.10
N ALA A 13 3.13 2.52 -3.50
CA ALA A 13 2.28 1.42 -3.03
C ALA A 13 1.72 0.59 -4.20
N GLU A 14 1.24 1.25 -5.26
CA GLU A 14 0.80 0.59 -6.50
C GLU A 14 1.91 -0.23 -7.15
N LYS A 15 3.14 0.28 -7.13
CA LYS A 15 4.29 -0.40 -7.73
C LYS A 15 4.56 -1.76 -7.11
N ILE A 16 4.28 -1.91 -5.82
CA ILE A 16 4.41 -3.20 -5.12
C ILE A 16 3.40 -4.21 -5.69
N LEU A 17 2.15 -3.79 -5.90
CA LEU A 17 1.11 -4.65 -6.50
C LEU A 17 1.43 -5.01 -7.94
N GLU A 18 1.94 -4.05 -8.73
CA GLU A 18 2.40 -4.29 -10.10
C GLU A 18 3.55 -5.31 -10.15
N MET A 19 4.53 -5.19 -9.25
CA MET A 19 5.65 -6.15 -9.16
C MET A 19 5.19 -7.54 -8.73
N LEU A 20 4.17 -7.60 -7.87
CA LEU A 20 3.51 -8.85 -7.47
C LEU A 20 2.45 -9.32 -8.48
N ASN A 21 2.24 -8.61 -9.59
CA ASN A 21 1.23 -8.89 -10.60
C ASN A 21 -0.17 -9.15 -10.02
N LEU A 22 -0.56 -8.38 -9.00
CA LEU A 22 -1.88 -8.47 -8.38
C LEU A 22 -2.82 -7.42 -9.01
N PRO A 23 -4.01 -7.82 -9.50
CA PRO A 23 -4.98 -6.86 -10.03
C PRO A 23 -5.47 -5.94 -8.92
N TYR A 24 -5.51 -4.63 -9.20
CA TYR A 24 -5.95 -3.63 -8.23
C TYR A 24 -6.70 -2.49 -8.90
N ARG A 25 -7.39 -1.70 -8.09
CA ARG A 25 -7.92 -0.39 -8.48
C ARG A 25 -7.57 0.64 -7.42
N THR A 26 -7.59 1.89 -7.82
CA THR A 26 -7.32 3.02 -6.93
C THR A 26 -8.55 3.91 -6.89
N VAL A 27 -9.01 4.21 -5.69
CA VAL A 27 -10.19 5.04 -5.42
C VAL A 27 -9.80 6.28 -4.63
N ILE A 28 -10.48 7.39 -4.88
CA ILE A 28 -10.40 8.58 -4.03
C ILE A 28 -11.58 8.49 -3.06
N LEU A 29 -11.32 8.55 -1.75
CA LEU A 29 -12.39 8.49 -0.77
C LEU A 29 -13.27 9.73 -0.84
N CYS A 30 -14.59 9.54 -0.71
CA CYS A 30 -15.54 10.64 -0.62
C CYS A 30 -15.40 11.33 0.74
N THR A 31 -15.96 12.54 0.87
CA THR A 31 -15.78 13.35 2.08
C THR A 31 -16.26 12.68 3.36
N GLY A 32 -17.30 11.85 3.30
CA GLY A 32 -17.84 11.12 4.45
C GLY A 32 -17.03 9.89 4.87
N ASP A 33 -16.14 9.40 4.01
CA ASP A 33 -15.33 8.18 4.23
C ASP A 33 -13.85 8.51 4.51
N MET A 34 -13.47 9.79 4.44
CA MET A 34 -12.10 10.21 4.77
C MET A 34 -11.82 10.11 6.27
N GLY A 35 -10.62 9.64 6.61
CA GLY A 35 -10.16 9.59 7.99
C GLY A 35 -10.03 10.99 8.62
N PHE A 36 -10.19 11.06 9.95
CA PHE A 36 -10.26 12.29 10.73
C PHE A 36 -9.16 13.32 10.46
N SER A 37 -7.92 12.88 10.23
CA SER A 37 -6.78 13.76 9.99
C SER A 37 -6.49 14.04 8.52
N ALA A 38 -7.20 13.41 7.59
CA ALA A 38 -6.90 13.45 6.17
C ALA A 38 -7.57 14.65 5.48
N LYS A 39 -6.79 15.36 4.66
CA LYS A 39 -7.28 16.34 3.69
C LYS A 39 -7.70 15.67 2.38
N LYS A 40 -7.02 14.58 2.01
CA LYS A 40 -7.31 13.74 0.84
C LYS A 40 -6.73 12.35 1.04
N THR A 41 -7.49 11.33 0.68
CA THR A 41 -7.09 9.93 0.78
C THR A 41 -7.30 9.19 -0.53
N TYR A 42 -6.32 8.38 -0.90
CA TYR A 42 -6.42 7.37 -1.94
C TYR A 42 -6.39 6.00 -1.28
N ASP A 43 -7.40 5.19 -1.52
CA ASP A 43 -7.35 3.77 -1.18
C ASP A 43 -6.99 2.96 -2.41
N ILE A 44 -6.14 1.97 -2.20
CA ILE A 44 -5.78 0.97 -3.20
C ILE A 44 -6.43 -0.32 -2.75
N GLU A 45 -7.22 -0.89 -3.65
CA GLU A 45 -7.97 -2.11 -3.38
C GLU A 45 -7.50 -3.22 -4.32
N VAL A 46 -7.14 -4.36 -3.75
CA VAL A 46 -6.68 -5.54 -4.47
C VAL A 46 -7.85 -6.46 -4.79
N TRP A 47 -7.82 -7.12 -5.94
CA TRP A 47 -8.81 -8.10 -6.34
C TRP A 47 -8.68 -9.40 -5.53
N LEU A 48 -9.77 -9.85 -4.93
CA LEU A 48 -9.86 -11.14 -4.25
C LEU A 48 -10.90 -12.02 -4.97
N PRO A 49 -10.46 -13.02 -5.77
CA PRO A 49 -11.37 -13.85 -6.55
C PRO A 49 -12.31 -14.69 -5.67
N GLY A 50 -11.88 -15.15 -4.50
CA GLY A 50 -12.72 -15.92 -3.57
C GLY A 50 -13.89 -15.11 -3.01
N GLN A 51 -13.79 -13.78 -3.02
CA GLN A 51 -14.86 -12.86 -2.61
C GLN A 51 -15.55 -12.18 -3.80
N ASN A 52 -15.04 -12.37 -5.01
CA ASN A 52 -15.46 -11.68 -6.24
C ASN A 52 -15.54 -10.14 -6.09
N LYS A 53 -14.59 -9.54 -5.35
CA LYS A 53 -14.60 -8.11 -5.00
C LYS A 53 -13.19 -7.56 -4.84
N TYR A 54 -13.07 -6.25 -5.00
CA TYR A 54 -11.90 -5.49 -4.57
C TYR A 54 -11.96 -5.22 -3.06
N ARG A 55 -10.83 -5.39 -2.36
CA ARG A 55 -10.69 -5.11 -0.93
C ARG A 55 -9.49 -4.21 -0.68
N GLU A 56 -9.65 -3.24 0.21
CA GLU A 56 -8.60 -2.31 0.61
C GLU A 56 -7.32 -3.05 1.05
N ILE A 57 -6.17 -2.68 0.51
CA ILE A 57 -4.85 -3.21 0.87
C ILE A 57 -3.86 -2.09 1.28
N SER A 58 -4.18 -0.85 0.93
CA SER A 58 -3.44 0.35 1.32
C SER A 58 -4.34 1.57 1.34
N SER A 59 -4.06 2.47 2.27
CA SER A 59 -4.62 3.82 2.30
C SER A 59 -3.48 4.82 2.33
N CYS A 60 -3.48 5.78 1.42
CA CYS A 60 -2.47 6.84 1.28
C CYS A 60 -3.13 8.20 1.49
N SER A 61 -2.73 8.92 2.53
CA SER A 61 -3.36 10.17 2.97
C SER A 61 -2.39 11.34 3.03
N ASN A 62 -2.84 12.50 2.56
CA ASN A 62 -2.23 13.78 2.87
C ASN A 62 -3.01 14.43 4.02
N CYS A 63 -2.35 14.69 5.14
CA CYS A 63 -2.94 15.30 6.33
C CYS A 63 -2.70 16.81 6.41
N GLY A 64 -2.03 17.41 5.41
CA GLY A 64 -1.63 18.81 5.45
C GLY A 64 -0.87 19.12 6.74
N ASP A 65 -1.18 20.25 7.35
CA ASP A 65 -0.59 20.67 8.62
C ASP A 65 -1.37 20.20 9.87
N PHE A 66 -2.42 19.38 9.71
CA PHE A 66 -3.29 18.97 10.82
C PHE A 66 -2.52 18.30 11.96
N GLN A 67 -1.73 17.28 11.62
CA GLN A 67 -0.90 16.58 12.59
C GLN A 67 0.26 17.47 13.06
N ALA A 68 0.86 18.25 12.15
CA ALA A 68 1.97 19.15 12.47
C ALA A 68 1.60 20.22 13.51
N ARG A 69 0.38 20.77 13.47
CA ARG A 69 -0.13 21.70 14.49
C ARG A 69 -0.19 21.04 15.87
N ARG A 70 -0.68 19.80 15.93
CA ARG A 70 -0.85 19.04 17.18
C ARG A 70 0.49 18.65 17.82
N MET A 71 1.48 18.29 17.01
CA MET A 71 2.83 17.92 17.49
C MET A 71 3.83 19.08 17.51
N SER A 72 3.42 20.29 17.11
CA SER A 72 4.29 21.45 16.94
C SER A 72 5.50 21.23 16.00
N ALA A 73 5.36 20.40 14.95
CA ALA A 73 6.41 20.15 13.98
C ALA A 73 6.55 21.30 12.98
N ARG A 74 7.75 21.89 12.93
CA ARG A 74 8.03 23.10 12.14
C ARG A 74 9.34 22.95 11.37
N TYR A 75 9.44 23.64 10.24
CA TYR A 75 10.66 23.79 9.46
C TYR A 75 10.96 25.27 9.21
N LYS A 76 12.21 25.55 8.84
CA LYS A 76 12.67 26.87 8.39
C LYS A 76 13.37 26.69 7.04
N GLU A 77 13.04 27.54 6.07
CA GLU A 77 13.69 27.52 4.74
C GLU A 77 15.14 28.06 4.83
N SER A 78 15.38 28.98 5.75
CA SER A 78 16.70 29.49 6.11
C SER A 78 16.76 29.88 7.59
N ALA A 79 17.96 30.06 8.14
CA ALA A 79 18.14 30.47 9.54
C ALA A 79 17.36 31.74 9.93
N LYS A 80 17.19 32.67 8.97
CA LYS A 80 16.48 33.95 9.15
C LYS A 80 14.97 33.85 8.90
N SER A 81 14.48 32.75 8.34
CA SER A 81 13.04 32.58 8.03
C SER A 81 12.19 32.31 9.29
N LYS A 82 10.94 32.78 9.27
CA LYS A 82 9.96 32.44 10.29
C LYS A 82 9.64 30.93 10.20
N PRO A 83 9.52 30.21 11.34
CA PRO A 83 9.12 28.81 11.33
C PRO A 83 7.76 28.62 10.64
N ARG A 84 7.67 27.61 9.78
CA ARG A 84 6.43 27.19 9.10
C ARG A 84 6.10 25.75 9.51
N LEU A 85 4.82 25.40 9.54
CA LEU A 85 4.38 24.02 9.81
C LEU A 85 4.75 23.11 8.63
N VAL A 86 5.15 21.88 8.93
CA VAL A 86 5.35 20.86 7.89
C VAL A 86 4.02 20.28 7.44
N ASN A 87 3.95 19.79 6.20
CA ASN A 87 2.86 18.93 5.79
C ASN A 87 3.22 17.48 6.09
N THR A 88 2.22 16.71 6.52
CA THR A 88 2.37 15.31 6.93
C THR A 88 1.59 14.39 6.00
N LEU A 89 2.19 13.25 5.68
CA LEU A 89 1.60 12.22 4.84
C LEU A 89 1.88 10.86 5.46
N ASN A 90 0.98 9.92 5.22
CA ASN A 90 1.16 8.52 5.62
C ASN A 90 0.51 7.62 4.57
N GLY A 91 1.09 6.43 4.39
CA GLY A 91 0.51 5.44 3.49
C GLY A 91 1.04 4.04 3.73
N SER A 92 0.18 3.04 3.62
CA SER A 92 0.59 1.63 3.71
C SER A 92 1.29 1.21 2.40
N GLY A 93 2.39 0.46 2.49
CA GLY A 93 3.11 -0.03 1.30
C GLY A 93 3.58 -1.46 1.46
N LEU A 94 2.77 -2.45 1.81
CA LEU A 94 1.30 -2.51 1.93
C LEU A 94 0.94 -3.11 3.31
N ALA A 95 -0.33 -3.37 3.59
CA ALA A 95 -0.70 -4.24 4.71
C ALA A 95 -0.28 -5.70 4.41
N VAL A 96 0.80 -6.18 5.01
CA VAL A 96 1.42 -7.49 4.71
C VAL A 96 0.44 -8.66 4.81
N GLY A 97 -0.39 -8.70 5.87
CA GLY A 97 -1.37 -9.77 6.05
C GLY A 97 -2.43 -9.81 4.95
N ARG A 98 -2.93 -8.65 4.49
CA ARG A 98 -3.88 -8.57 3.36
C ARG A 98 -3.20 -8.94 2.04
N CYS A 99 -1.93 -8.56 1.88
CA CYS A 99 -1.12 -8.93 0.71
C CYS A 99 -0.92 -10.45 0.62
N LEU A 100 -0.68 -11.12 1.75
CA LEU A 100 -0.58 -12.58 1.78
C LEU A 100 -1.87 -13.24 1.29
N ILE A 101 -3.04 -12.80 1.76
CA ILE A 101 -4.34 -13.31 1.30
C ILE A 101 -4.49 -13.11 -0.22
N ALA A 102 -4.16 -11.92 -0.72
CA ALA A 102 -4.23 -11.63 -2.14
C ALA A 102 -3.30 -12.53 -2.98
N ILE A 103 -2.09 -12.80 -2.50
CA ILE A 103 -1.18 -13.75 -3.16
C ILE A 103 -1.79 -15.15 -3.14
N LEU A 104 -2.24 -15.64 -1.97
CA LEU A 104 -2.83 -16.96 -1.84
C LEU A 104 -3.99 -17.17 -2.81
N GLU A 105 -4.90 -16.22 -2.90
CA GLU A 105 -6.09 -16.36 -3.76
C GLU A 105 -5.76 -16.24 -5.26
N ASN A 106 -4.83 -15.36 -5.65
CA ASN A 106 -4.53 -15.07 -7.06
C ASN A 106 -3.46 -16.01 -7.67
N TYR A 107 -2.71 -16.74 -6.84
CA TYR A 107 -1.62 -17.63 -7.27
C TYR A 107 -1.85 -19.11 -6.96
N GLN A 108 -3.05 -19.48 -6.49
CA GLN A 108 -3.41 -20.88 -6.25
C GLN A 108 -3.56 -21.65 -7.57
N GLU A 109 -3.14 -22.90 -7.54
CA GLU A 109 -3.31 -23.86 -8.62
C GLU A 109 -4.43 -24.86 -8.28
N ILE A 110 -4.92 -25.58 -9.30
CA ILE A 110 -6.05 -26.51 -9.14
C ILE A 110 -5.76 -27.68 -8.20
N ASP A 111 -4.49 -28.03 -8.02
CA ASP A 111 -4.03 -29.09 -7.10
C ASP A 111 -3.86 -28.59 -5.65
N GLY A 112 -4.16 -27.31 -5.38
CA GLY A 112 -3.98 -26.66 -4.09
C GLY A 112 -2.55 -26.19 -3.82
N SER A 113 -1.63 -26.31 -4.78
CA SER A 113 -0.31 -25.67 -4.70
C SER A 113 -0.41 -24.17 -4.96
N LEU A 114 0.67 -23.44 -4.70
CA LEU A 114 0.75 -21.99 -4.84
C LEU A 114 2.02 -21.59 -5.58
N ILE A 115 1.86 -20.94 -6.72
CA ILE A 115 2.98 -20.33 -7.43
C ILE A 115 3.50 -19.13 -6.62
N ILE A 116 4.80 -19.09 -6.34
CA ILE A 116 5.41 -17.93 -5.68
C ILE A 116 5.54 -16.79 -6.72
N PRO A 117 5.04 -15.58 -6.44
CA PRO A 117 5.22 -14.44 -7.34
C PRO A 117 6.70 -14.21 -7.67
N LYS A 118 7.01 -13.97 -8.96
CA LYS A 118 8.40 -13.84 -9.43
C LYS A 118 9.23 -12.84 -8.63
N ALA A 119 8.63 -11.73 -8.21
CA ALA A 119 9.30 -10.71 -7.40
C ALA A 119 9.74 -11.20 -6.01
N LEU A 120 9.14 -12.27 -5.49
CA LEU A 120 9.42 -12.84 -4.18
C LEU A 120 10.44 -13.99 -4.20
N ILE A 121 10.67 -14.63 -5.35
CA ILE A 121 11.56 -15.82 -5.48
C ILE A 121 12.94 -15.57 -4.84
N LYS A 122 13.53 -14.38 -5.06
CA LYS A 122 14.84 -14.04 -4.49
C LYS A 122 14.85 -13.96 -2.96
N TYR A 123 13.72 -13.62 -2.35
CA TYR A 123 13.54 -13.57 -0.90
C TYR A 123 13.15 -14.94 -0.33
N MET A 124 12.66 -15.84 -1.18
CA MET A 124 12.27 -17.21 -0.86
C MET A 124 13.39 -18.21 -1.19
N GLY A 125 14.67 -17.82 -1.16
CA GLY A 125 15.79 -18.76 -1.37
C GLY A 125 15.80 -19.47 -2.74
N GLY A 126 15.15 -18.90 -3.75
CA GLY A 126 15.03 -19.49 -5.08
C GLY A 126 13.90 -20.51 -5.25
N TYR A 127 13.07 -20.74 -4.23
CA TYR A 127 11.87 -21.56 -4.36
C TYR A 127 10.83 -20.86 -5.25
N THR A 128 10.11 -21.65 -6.05
CA THR A 128 9.16 -21.15 -7.05
C THR A 128 7.72 -21.54 -6.75
N ASN A 129 7.50 -22.53 -5.88
CA ASN A 129 6.17 -23.04 -5.55
C ASN A 129 6.08 -23.47 -4.07
N ILE A 130 4.87 -23.45 -3.50
CA ILE A 130 4.50 -24.07 -2.22
C ILE A 130 3.49 -25.19 -2.52
N SER A 131 3.82 -26.44 -2.17
CA SER A 131 2.92 -27.57 -2.38
C SER A 131 1.65 -27.47 -1.54
N ALA A 132 0.62 -28.25 -1.88
CA ALA A 132 -0.63 -28.32 -1.11
C ALA A 132 -0.45 -28.73 0.37
N GLN A 133 0.69 -29.34 0.72
CA GLN A 133 1.07 -29.71 2.09
C GLN A 133 1.91 -28.63 2.78
N GLY A 134 2.07 -27.46 2.16
CA GLY A 134 2.83 -26.33 2.70
C GLY A 134 4.36 -26.47 2.58
N LYS A 135 4.86 -27.33 1.67
CA LYS A 135 6.31 -27.49 1.48
C LYS A 135 6.84 -26.62 0.35
N LEU A 136 8.00 -26.00 0.54
CA LEU A 136 8.67 -25.23 -0.50
C LEU A 136 9.26 -26.15 -1.58
N VAL A 137 9.04 -25.79 -2.84
CA VAL A 137 9.48 -26.54 -4.03
C VAL A 137 10.23 -25.60 -4.97
N LYS A 138 11.34 -26.10 -5.53
CA LYS A 138 12.16 -25.36 -6.50
C LYS A 138 11.63 -25.53 -7.91
#